data_AF-A0A176VQ83-F1
#
_entry.id   AF-A0A176VQ83-F1
#
_cell.length_a   1.000
_cell.length_b   1.000
_cell.length_c   1.000
_cell.angle_alpha   90.00
_cell.angle_beta   90.00
_cell.angle_gamma   90.00
#
_symmetry.space_group_name_H-M   'P 1'
#
loop_
_entity.id
_entity.type
_entity.pdbx_description
1 polymer ?
#
loop_
_entity_poly.entity_id
_entity_poly.type
_entity_poly.pdbx_seq_one_letter_code
_entity_poly.pdbx_strand_id
1 'polypeptide(L)'
;MDKNEIETEDLRGNPMLWTIEHWVKVMGPCVGSDGDLLFEKRSGGTYAQRRILLRATLQLREAKEEWLEDGRLPGSEETGDCTGDYAYLTTGAHDACDGLANDSPRTRSGGRSAESREARTAIGEEKDSVGESTQPMEIEEPSEVLTEVPADVTAEPLKEGTDMDSVIPLLKYLDRKREKNVVSKEVKFYVEMVRNMTQLKRAVAMKREWDSATEMAREEAAILSTECATAKAALKEREAQLREKKIECEVLHLNLAKESGRCAELEETCGGLCVSNENGQKMKADLLTRLKKSREVYDDVVKKSERLITTRERREKQHDEELAKLDARRAAEVRIAEELWGKIAEPKTAEEDLRSKIAGKCEMEFRRAEELSASLAERV
;
A
#
# COMPACT_ATOMS: atom_id res chain seq x y z
N MET A 1 40.07 -25.95 3.07
CA MET A 1 38.72 -26.56 3.06
C MET A 1 37.93 -25.67 3.99
N ASP A 2 37.31 -24.64 3.43
CA ASP A 2 36.76 -23.54 4.25
C ASP A 2 35.25 -23.69 4.24
N LYS A 3 34.72 -24.13 5.39
CA LYS A 3 33.29 -24.28 5.65
C LYS A 3 32.80 -23.02 6.36
N ASN A 4 32.20 -22.11 5.60
CA ASN A 4 31.40 -21.03 6.17
C ASN A 4 29.92 -21.43 6.02
N GLU A 5 29.44 -22.27 6.94
CA GLU A 5 28.01 -22.44 7.17
C GLU A 5 27.49 -21.17 7.84
N ILE A 6 26.82 -20.32 7.07
CA ILE A 6 26.04 -19.21 7.61
C ILE A 6 24.77 -19.82 8.17
N GLU A 7 24.69 -19.89 9.50
CA GLU A 7 23.50 -20.26 10.24
C GLU A 7 22.34 -19.37 9.79
N THR A 8 21.44 -19.93 8.99
CA THR A 8 20.20 -19.27 8.58
C THR A 8 19.29 -19.17 9.80
N GLU A 9 19.35 -18.03 10.48
CA GLU A 9 18.37 -17.65 11.49
C GLU A 9 16.96 -17.74 10.90
N ASP A 10 16.08 -18.41 11.64
CA ASP A 10 14.72 -18.78 11.25
C ASP A 10 13.83 -17.52 11.23
N LEU A 11 13.92 -16.71 10.17
CA LEU A 11 13.10 -15.50 9.92
C LEU A 11 11.64 -15.82 9.56
N ARG A 12 11.05 -16.79 10.25
CA ARG A 12 9.69 -17.31 10.01
C ARG A 12 8.57 -16.39 10.50
N GLY A 13 8.90 -15.24 11.11
CA GLY A 13 7.92 -14.43 11.85
C GLY A 13 7.52 -13.08 11.24
N ASN A 14 8.25 -12.52 10.26
CA ASN A 14 7.92 -11.19 9.74
C ASN A 14 8.23 -11.04 8.24
N PRO A 15 7.23 -11.15 7.35
CA PRO A 15 7.38 -10.99 5.90
C PRO A 15 7.91 -9.62 5.48
N MET A 16 7.79 -8.59 6.33
CA MET A 16 8.28 -7.25 6.03
C MET A 16 9.81 -7.12 6.06
N LEU A 17 10.51 -8.06 6.70
CA LEU A 17 11.98 -8.07 6.78
C LEU A 17 12.61 -8.96 5.70
N TRP A 18 11.80 -9.55 4.82
CA TRP A 18 12.30 -10.44 3.79
C TRP A 18 12.95 -9.65 2.66
N THR A 19 14.22 -9.94 2.40
CA THR A 19 14.89 -9.48 1.17
C THR A 19 14.32 -10.22 -0.04
N ILE A 20 14.60 -9.72 -1.25
CA ILE A 20 14.17 -10.35 -2.51
C ILE A 20 14.62 -11.81 -2.59
N GLU A 21 15.81 -12.12 -2.06
CA GLU A 21 16.34 -13.50 -2.00
C GLU A 21 15.50 -14.42 -1.11
N HIS A 22 14.96 -13.91 0.00
CA HIS A 22 14.06 -14.68 0.87
C HIS A 22 12.74 -15.00 0.16
N TRP A 23 12.16 -14.03 -0.54
CA TRP A 23 10.96 -14.25 -1.35
C TRP A 23 11.19 -15.26 -2.47
N VAL A 24 12.31 -15.15 -3.20
CA VAL A 24 12.67 -16.09 -4.26
C VAL A 24 12.96 -17.48 -3.71
N LYS A 25 13.54 -17.62 -2.51
CA LYS A 25 13.79 -18.91 -1.88
C LYS A 25 12.51 -19.59 -1.39
N VAL A 26 11.54 -18.82 -0.88
CA VAL A 26 10.25 -19.34 -0.41
C VAL A 26 9.30 -19.65 -1.56
N MET A 27 9.24 -18.79 -2.59
CA MET A 27 8.32 -18.94 -3.72
C MET A 27 8.93 -19.65 -4.93
N GLY A 28 10.26 -19.72 -5.03
CA GLY A 28 10.99 -20.33 -6.15
C GLY A 28 10.65 -21.79 -6.42
N PRO A 29 10.46 -22.65 -5.39
CA PRO A 29 10.00 -24.02 -5.58
C PRO A 29 8.59 -24.11 -6.19
N CYS A 30 7.77 -23.06 -6.10
CA CYS A 30 6.41 -23.04 -6.67
C CYS A 30 6.37 -22.61 -8.16
N VAL A 31 7.51 -22.20 -8.74
CA VAL A 31 7.60 -21.66 -10.12
C VAL A 31 8.20 -22.68 -11.11
N GLY A 32 8.58 -23.88 -10.66
CA GLY A 32 9.40 -24.81 -11.46
C GLY A 32 8.76 -26.11 -11.93
N SER A 33 7.50 -26.41 -11.61
CA SER A 33 6.86 -27.66 -12.05
C SER A 33 5.75 -27.38 -13.06
N ASP A 34 6.12 -27.32 -14.34
CA ASP A 34 5.23 -27.42 -15.52
C ASP A 34 4.57 -28.82 -15.65
N GLY A 35 4.31 -29.50 -14.53
CA GLY A 35 3.68 -30.81 -14.47
C GLY A 35 2.43 -30.75 -13.62
N ASP A 36 1.27 -30.74 -14.29
CA ASP A 36 -0.05 -31.10 -13.75
C ASP A 36 -0.55 -30.34 -12.51
N LEU A 37 -0.81 -29.04 -12.68
CA LEU A 37 -1.86 -28.36 -11.89
C LEU A 37 -3.26 -28.67 -12.46
N LEU A 38 -3.61 -29.95 -12.54
CA LEU A 38 -5.02 -30.35 -12.47
C LEU A 38 -5.46 -30.18 -11.02
N PHE A 39 -5.68 -28.92 -10.63
CA PHE A 39 -6.29 -28.60 -9.35
C PHE A 39 -7.71 -29.17 -9.38
N GLU A 40 -7.90 -30.29 -8.69
CA GLU A 40 -9.19 -30.93 -8.55
C GLU A 40 -10.23 -29.89 -8.11
N LYS A 41 -11.21 -29.75 -8.98
CA LYS A 41 -12.29 -28.78 -9.01
C LYS A 41 -13.26 -29.07 -7.85
N ARG A 42 -12.84 -28.85 -6.60
CA ARG A 42 -13.68 -29.09 -5.39
C ARG A 42 -13.76 -27.93 -4.40
N SER A 43 -13.45 -26.71 -4.81
CA SER A 43 -13.91 -25.53 -4.07
C SER A 43 -14.53 -24.51 -5.02
N GLY A 44 -15.84 -24.26 -4.82
CA GLY A 44 -16.64 -23.27 -5.52
C GLY A 44 -16.27 -21.84 -5.15
N GLY A 45 -14.98 -21.49 -5.25
CA GLY A 45 -14.54 -20.10 -5.20
C GLY A 45 -15.03 -19.38 -6.45
N THR A 46 -15.95 -18.44 -6.27
CA THR A 46 -16.60 -17.71 -7.35
C THR A 46 -15.57 -16.98 -8.22
N TYR A 47 -15.80 -16.94 -9.53
CA TYR A 47 -14.94 -16.27 -10.53
C TYR A 47 -14.62 -14.80 -10.17
N ALA A 48 -15.44 -14.17 -9.33
CA ALA A 48 -15.22 -12.82 -8.82
C ALA A 48 -13.94 -12.68 -7.99
N GLN A 49 -13.62 -13.68 -7.15
CA GLN A 49 -12.47 -13.61 -6.24
C GLN A 49 -11.14 -13.75 -6.98
N ARG A 50 -11.09 -14.55 -8.05
CA ARG A 50 -9.91 -14.65 -8.93
C ARG A 50 -9.65 -13.36 -9.70
N ARG A 51 -10.70 -12.65 -10.09
CA ARG A 51 -10.59 -11.39 -10.84
C ARG A 51 -10.11 -10.23 -9.95
N ILE A 52 -10.50 -10.22 -8.67
CA ILE A 52 -9.98 -9.26 -7.69
C ILE A 52 -8.49 -9.51 -7.43
N LEU A 53 -8.08 -10.78 -7.25
CA LEU A 53 -6.67 -11.10 -7.01
C LEU A 53 -5.78 -10.78 -8.23
N LEU A 54 -6.25 -11.07 -9.45
CA LEU A 54 -5.51 -10.71 -10.67
C LEU A 54 -5.40 -9.20 -10.87
N ARG A 55 -6.44 -8.43 -10.51
CA ARG A 55 -6.41 -6.96 -10.61
C ARG A 55 -5.45 -6.36 -9.58
N ALA A 56 -5.43 -6.89 -8.36
CA ALA A 56 -4.51 -6.44 -7.31
C ALA A 56 -3.05 -6.72 -7.68
N THR A 57 -2.74 -7.88 -8.26
CA THR A 57 -1.36 -8.20 -8.69
C THR A 57 -0.88 -7.38 -9.89
N LEU A 58 -1.78 -6.98 -10.79
CA LEU A 58 -1.48 -6.04 -11.88
C LEU A 58 -1.19 -4.63 -11.37
N GLN A 59 -2.03 -4.11 -10.46
CA GLN A 59 -1.81 -2.79 -9.85
C GLN A 59 -0.50 -2.73 -9.04
N LEU A 60 -0.13 -3.81 -8.35
CA LEU A 60 1.13 -3.88 -7.61
C LEU A 60 2.36 -3.88 -8.54
N ARG A 61 2.22 -4.41 -9.77
CA ARG A 61 3.30 -4.40 -10.77
C ARG A 61 3.45 -3.00 -11.38
N GLU A 62 2.35 -2.35 -11.74
CA GLU A 62 2.37 -0.99 -12.29
C GLU A 62 2.94 0.02 -11.30
N ALA A 63 2.53 -0.04 -10.03
CA ALA A 63 3.09 0.80 -8.97
C ALA A 63 4.60 0.55 -8.75
N LYS A 64 5.08 -0.67 -8.96
CA LYS A 64 6.51 -1.00 -8.81
C LYS A 64 7.35 -0.45 -9.95
N GLU A 65 6.83 -0.39 -11.18
CA GLU A 65 7.54 0.19 -12.33
C GLU A 65 7.61 1.72 -12.22
N GLU A 66 6.54 2.37 -11.75
CA GLU A 66 6.52 3.83 -11.51
C GLU A 66 7.54 4.25 -10.44
N TRP A 67 7.67 3.48 -9.36
CA TRP A 67 8.68 3.74 -8.32
C TRP A 67 10.12 3.51 -8.78
N LEU A 68 10.35 2.66 -9.79
CA LEU A 68 11.69 2.42 -10.32
C LEU A 68 12.16 3.52 -11.27
N GLU A 69 11.24 4.23 -11.94
CA GLU A 69 11.60 5.33 -12.85
C GLU A 69 11.90 6.63 -12.10
N ASP A 70 11.22 6.93 -10.99
CA ASP A 70 11.43 8.17 -10.22
C ASP A 70 12.70 8.14 -9.34
N GLY A 71 13.29 6.96 -9.15
CA GLY A 71 14.57 6.77 -8.44
C GLY A 71 15.83 7.05 -9.28
N ARG A 72 15.70 7.33 -10.59
CA ARG A 72 16.81 7.77 -11.43
C ARG A 72 17.10 9.25 -11.19
N LEU A 73 17.63 9.55 -10.01
CA LEU A 73 18.34 10.81 -9.77
C LEU A 73 19.44 10.95 -10.85
N PRO A 74 19.59 12.13 -11.48
CA PRO A 74 20.69 12.36 -12.40
C PRO A 74 21.99 12.22 -11.59
N GLY A 75 22.71 11.13 -11.83
CA GLY A 75 24.06 10.96 -11.34
C GLY A 75 24.90 12.12 -11.87
N SER A 76 25.23 13.06 -11.00
CA SER A 76 26.28 14.03 -11.26
C SER A 76 27.61 13.28 -11.24
N GLU A 77 28.08 12.88 -12.42
CA GLU A 77 29.50 12.57 -12.65
C GLU A 77 30.30 13.87 -12.50
N GLU A 78 30.55 14.28 -11.25
CA GLU A 78 31.63 15.21 -10.93
C GLU A 78 32.86 14.40 -10.55
N THR A 79 33.69 14.09 -11.54
CA THR A 79 35.11 13.79 -11.33
C THR A 79 35.82 15.08 -10.91
N GLY A 80 35.68 15.46 -9.65
CA GLY A 80 36.43 16.55 -9.02
C GLY A 80 37.69 16.01 -8.35
N ASP A 81 38.83 16.16 -9.03
CA ASP A 81 40.15 15.88 -8.49
C ASP A 81 40.54 16.98 -7.49
N CYS A 82 40.25 16.74 -6.21
CA CYS A 82 40.59 17.66 -5.11
C CYS A 82 41.85 17.15 -4.40
N THR A 83 43.01 17.39 -5.00
CA THR A 83 44.29 17.38 -4.30
C THR A 83 44.47 18.76 -3.64
N GLY A 84 44.03 18.89 -2.39
CA GLY A 84 44.11 20.14 -1.63
C GLY A 84 44.39 19.89 -0.15
N ASP A 85 45.67 19.89 0.19
CA ASP A 85 46.19 19.88 1.56
C ASP A 85 45.76 21.15 2.31
N TYR A 86 44.70 21.11 3.10
CA TYR A 86 44.55 22.03 4.23
C TYR A 86 43.93 21.32 5.43
N ALA A 87 44.83 20.86 6.30
CA ALA A 87 44.53 20.54 7.68
C ALA A 87 44.35 21.85 8.47
N TYR A 88 43.14 22.08 9.00
CA TYR A 88 42.98 22.80 10.27
C TYR A 88 41.94 22.08 11.13
N LEU A 89 42.46 21.38 12.14
CA LEU A 89 41.75 21.00 13.35
C LEU A 89 41.53 22.26 14.20
N THR A 90 40.30 22.53 14.59
CA THR A 90 40.01 23.03 15.96
C THR A 90 38.64 22.54 16.40
N THR A 91 38.71 21.62 17.35
CA THR A 91 37.73 21.22 18.35
C THR A 91 36.87 22.37 18.89
N GLY A 92 35.57 22.11 19.02
CA GLY A 92 34.63 22.95 19.76
C GLY A 92 33.33 22.20 20.03
N ALA A 93 33.40 21.25 20.96
CA ALA A 93 32.23 20.58 21.51
C ALA A 93 31.37 21.56 22.31
N HIS A 94 30.08 21.63 22.02
CA HIS A 94 29.05 21.99 22.99
C HIS A 94 27.80 21.16 22.73
N ASP A 95 27.65 20.12 23.55
CA ASP A 95 26.36 19.58 23.95
C ASP A 95 25.59 20.66 24.72
N ALA A 96 24.38 20.96 24.25
CA ALA A 96 23.34 21.61 25.03
C ALA A 96 21.97 21.18 24.46
N CYS A 97 21.51 20.02 24.93
CA CYS A 97 20.08 19.74 25.01
C CYS A 97 19.49 20.57 26.14
N ASP A 98 18.49 21.41 25.85
CA ASP A 98 17.26 21.57 26.65
C ASP A 98 16.40 22.71 26.10
N GLY A 99 15.08 22.50 26.09
CA GLY A 99 14.12 23.62 26.14
C GLY A 99 13.13 23.69 24.98
N LEU A 100 12.11 22.84 25.05
CA LEU A 100 10.84 22.99 24.35
C LEU A 100 10.21 24.37 24.60
N ALA A 101 9.94 25.12 23.53
CA ALA A 101 9.00 26.24 23.56
C ALA A 101 8.20 26.24 22.25
N ASN A 102 7.12 25.45 22.24
CA ASN A 102 6.06 25.54 21.24
C ASN A 102 5.21 26.78 21.55
N ASP A 103 5.57 27.93 21.00
CA ASP A 103 4.70 29.09 20.94
C ASP A 103 3.77 28.97 19.72
N SER A 104 2.63 28.31 19.93
CA SER A 104 1.46 28.47 19.06
C SER A 104 0.71 29.76 19.44
N PRO A 105 0.53 30.72 18.53
CA PRO A 105 -0.30 31.88 18.82
C PRO A 105 -1.78 31.47 18.87
N ARG A 106 -2.35 31.48 20.09
CA ARG A 106 -3.79 31.51 20.33
C ARG A 106 -4.38 32.79 19.74
N THR A 107 -5.08 32.68 18.62
CA THR A 107 -6.01 33.73 18.19
C THR A 107 -7.26 33.70 19.06
N ARG A 108 -7.34 34.71 19.92
CA ARG A 108 -8.50 35.08 20.73
C ARG A 108 -9.39 36.01 19.92
N SER A 109 -10.54 35.53 19.49
CA SER A 109 -11.73 36.33 19.15
C SER A 109 -12.96 35.53 19.60
N GLY A 110 -13.79 35.91 20.56
CA GLY A 110 -14.05 37.22 21.11
C GLY A 110 -15.18 37.89 20.33
N GLY A 111 -16.44 37.50 20.57
CA GLY A 111 -17.58 38.38 20.29
C GLY A 111 -18.86 37.74 19.75
N ARG A 112 -19.80 37.45 20.67
CA ARG A 112 -21.25 37.73 20.62
C ARG A 112 -21.94 37.83 19.25
N SER A 113 -23.01 37.05 19.07
CA SER A 113 -24.37 37.63 19.01
C SER A 113 -25.41 36.54 19.21
N ALA A 114 -26.39 36.82 20.08
CA ALA A 114 -27.63 36.07 20.15
C ALA A 114 -28.51 36.50 18.98
N GLU A 115 -29.05 35.54 18.22
CA GLU A 115 -30.21 35.79 17.39
C GLU A 115 -31.14 34.58 17.45
N SER A 116 -32.27 34.81 18.10
CA SER A 116 -33.46 33.96 18.06
C SER A 116 -34.07 34.01 16.67
N ARG A 117 -34.32 32.84 16.06
CA ARG A 117 -35.40 32.66 15.07
C ARG A 117 -35.71 31.17 14.94
N GLU A 118 -36.73 30.70 15.64
CA GLU A 118 -38.11 30.59 15.14
C GLU A 118 -38.29 29.33 14.29
N ALA A 119 -38.96 28.36 14.90
CA ALA A 119 -39.42 27.14 14.27
C ALA A 119 -40.29 27.44 13.05
N ARG A 120 -39.99 26.79 11.92
CA ARG A 120 -40.97 26.49 10.89
C ARG A 120 -40.86 25.02 10.51
N THR A 121 -41.75 24.26 11.11
CA THR A 121 -42.33 23.02 10.60
C THR A 121 -42.72 23.21 9.14
N ALA A 122 -42.06 22.49 8.24
CA ALA A 122 -42.51 22.29 6.86
C ALA A 122 -43.00 20.85 6.74
N ILE A 123 -44.32 20.72 6.87
CA ILE A 123 -45.11 19.61 6.36
C ILE A 123 -44.96 19.66 4.82
N GLY A 124 -44.46 18.59 4.23
CA GLY A 124 -44.23 18.47 2.79
C GLY A 124 -44.62 17.09 2.31
N GLU A 125 -45.92 16.95 2.04
CA GLU A 125 -46.59 16.11 1.04
C GLU A 125 -45.93 14.76 0.64
N GLU A 126 -46.47 13.73 1.29
CA GLU A 126 -46.85 12.44 0.72
C GLU A 126 -47.23 12.53 -0.77
N LYS A 127 -46.38 11.99 -1.64
CA LYS A 127 -46.80 11.50 -2.95
C LYS A 127 -46.60 9.99 -2.99
N ASP A 128 -47.72 9.31 -2.79
CA ASP A 128 -47.93 7.93 -3.18
C ASP A 128 -47.57 7.73 -4.66
N SER A 129 -46.48 7.01 -4.90
CA SER A 129 -46.35 6.19 -6.10
C SER A 129 -46.44 4.74 -5.66
N VAL A 130 -47.69 4.28 -5.53
CA VAL A 130 -48.08 2.88 -5.66
C VAL A 130 -47.53 2.37 -6.98
N GLY A 131 -46.39 1.68 -6.89
CA GLY A 131 -45.76 0.91 -7.96
C GLY A 131 -45.72 -0.55 -7.53
N GLU A 132 -46.92 -1.14 -7.43
CA GLU A 132 -47.13 -2.57 -7.30
C GLU A 132 -46.53 -3.28 -8.52
N SER A 133 -45.42 -3.99 -8.31
CA SER A 133 -44.96 -5.03 -9.22
C SER A 133 -44.35 -6.16 -8.40
N THR A 134 -45.23 -6.79 -7.61
CA THR A 134 -45.04 -8.17 -7.19
C THR A 134 -45.08 -9.03 -8.44
N GLN A 135 -43.92 -9.30 -9.02
CA GLN A 135 -43.80 -10.42 -9.93
C GLN A 135 -43.90 -11.70 -9.10
N PRO A 136 -44.78 -12.65 -9.46
CA PRO A 136 -44.81 -13.96 -8.83
C PRO A 136 -43.50 -14.65 -9.21
N MET A 137 -42.63 -14.81 -8.22
CA MET A 137 -41.53 -15.75 -8.32
C MET A 137 -42.18 -17.13 -8.44
N GLU A 138 -42.22 -17.64 -9.67
CA GLU A 138 -42.56 -19.01 -9.99
C GLU A 138 -41.72 -19.90 -9.07
N ILE A 139 -42.40 -20.50 -8.09
CA ILE A 139 -41.83 -21.56 -7.29
C ILE A 139 -41.73 -22.70 -8.28
N GLU A 140 -40.54 -22.88 -8.87
CA GLU A 140 -40.18 -24.08 -9.60
C GLU A 140 -40.53 -25.27 -8.71
N GLU A 141 -41.66 -25.85 -9.05
CA GLU A 141 -42.15 -27.13 -8.59
C GLU A 141 -40.99 -28.12 -8.78
N PRO A 142 -40.49 -28.77 -7.71
CA PRO A 142 -39.46 -29.78 -7.87
C PRO A 142 -40.07 -30.90 -8.72
N SER A 143 -39.59 -31.00 -9.96
CA SER A 143 -39.83 -32.12 -10.86
C SER A 143 -39.65 -33.41 -10.09
N GLU A 144 -40.77 -34.07 -9.84
CA GLU A 144 -40.97 -35.49 -10.11
C GLU A 144 -39.70 -36.32 -9.94
N VAL A 145 -39.26 -36.48 -8.69
CA VAL A 145 -38.35 -37.56 -8.33
C VAL A 145 -39.17 -38.84 -8.46
N LEU A 146 -39.06 -39.47 -9.63
CA LEU A 146 -39.43 -40.84 -9.90
C LEU A 146 -38.89 -41.73 -8.79
N THR A 147 -39.75 -42.05 -7.81
CA THR A 147 -39.58 -43.19 -6.94
C THR A 147 -39.70 -44.42 -7.82
N GLU A 148 -38.56 -44.92 -8.29
CA GLU A 148 -38.42 -46.28 -8.79
C GLU A 148 -38.96 -47.24 -7.73
N VAL A 149 -40.20 -47.67 -7.93
CA VAL A 149 -40.76 -48.87 -7.30
C VAL A 149 -39.98 -50.05 -7.88
N PRO A 150 -39.21 -50.81 -7.07
CA PRO A 150 -38.53 -51.99 -7.57
C PRO A 150 -39.58 -53.06 -7.85
N ALA A 151 -40.02 -53.12 -9.09
CA ALA A 151 -40.78 -54.22 -9.66
C ALA A 151 -39.83 -55.42 -9.84
N ASP A 152 -39.57 -56.15 -8.76
CA ASP A 152 -38.93 -57.47 -8.87
C ASP A 152 -39.50 -58.41 -7.80
N VAL A 153 -40.77 -58.75 -7.97
CA VAL A 153 -41.34 -59.96 -7.37
C VAL A 153 -41.46 -60.99 -8.48
N THR A 154 -40.37 -61.73 -8.65
CA THR A 154 -40.28 -62.95 -9.44
C THR A 154 -41.32 -63.93 -8.93
N ALA A 155 -42.47 -63.99 -9.61
CA ALA A 155 -43.49 -65.00 -9.37
C ALA A 155 -42.95 -66.36 -9.83
N GLU A 156 -42.40 -67.14 -8.89
CA GLU A 156 -42.12 -68.55 -9.13
C GLU A 156 -43.43 -69.31 -9.40
N PRO A 157 -43.55 -70.05 -10.53
CA PRO A 157 -44.70 -70.87 -10.80
C PRO A 157 -44.63 -72.12 -9.91
N LEU A 158 -45.45 -72.13 -8.86
CA LEU A 158 -45.65 -73.29 -8.01
C LEU A 158 -46.21 -74.43 -8.87
N LYS A 159 -45.35 -75.39 -9.23
CA LYS A 159 -45.71 -76.60 -9.97
C LYS A 159 -46.60 -77.47 -9.10
N GLU A 160 -47.91 -77.25 -9.19
CA GLU A 160 -48.94 -78.09 -8.60
C GLU A 160 -49.11 -79.38 -9.43
N GLY A 161 -48.10 -80.26 -9.33
CA GLY A 161 -48.18 -81.65 -9.77
C GLY A 161 -48.94 -82.46 -8.73
N THR A 162 -50.26 -82.30 -8.67
CA THR A 162 -51.12 -83.19 -7.88
C THR A 162 -51.56 -84.32 -8.79
N ASP A 163 -50.89 -85.48 -8.69
CA ASP A 163 -51.28 -86.75 -9.31
C ASP A 163 -52.70 -87.15 -8.89
N MET A 164 -53.70 -86.68 -9.64
CA MET A 164 -55.13 -86.99 -9.45
C MET A 164 -55.48 -88.45 -9.80
N ASP A 165 -54.54 -89.24 -10.34
CA ASP A 165 -54.79 -90.63 -10.77
C ASP A 165 -54.86 -91.65 -9.62
N SER A 166 -54.47 -91.27 -8.41
CA SER A 166 -54.55 -92.14 -7.22
C SER A 166 -55.95 -92.15 -6.56
N VAL A 167 -56.81 -91.17 -6.87
CA VAL A 167 -58.12 -91.01 -6.21
C VAL A 167 -59.23 -91.83 -6.90
N ILE A 168 -59.03 -92.22 -8.16
CA ILE A 168 -60.02 -92.92 -9.00
C ILE A 168 -60.36 -94.35 -8.48
N PRO A 169 -59.40 -95.16 -7.97
CA PRO A 169 -59.72 -96.47 -7.40
C PRO A 169 -60.52 -96.39 -6.08
N LEU A 170 -60.25 -95.37 -5.26
CA LEU A 170 -60.94 -95.15 -3.97
C LEU A 170 -62.41 -94.75 -4.16
N LEU A 171 -62.70 -93.90 -5.16
CA LEU A 171 -64.08 -93.54 -5.53
C LEU A 171 -64.88 -94.75 -6.04
N LYS A 172 -64.28 -95.61 -6.88
CA LYS A 172 -64.91 -96.87 -7.33
C LYS A 172 -65.17 -97.86 -6.20
N TYR A 173 -64.31 -97.92 -5.19
CA TYR A 173 -64.52 -98.76 -4.01
C TYR A 173 -65.69 -98.27 -3.14
N LEU A 174 -65.82 -96.95 -2.98
CA LEU A 174 -66.91 -96.36 -2.19
C LEU A 174 -68.27 -96.50 -2.85
N ASP A 175 -68.38 -96.36 -4.17
CA ASP A 175 -69.66 -96.55 -4.88
C ASP A 175 -70.14 -98.00 -4.83
N ARG A 176 -69.24 -98.98 -4.95
CA ARG A 176 -69.59 -100.40 -4.83
C ARG A 176 -70.03 -100.80 -3.42
N LYS A 177 -69.70 -100.02 -2.39
CA LYS A 177 -70.13 -100.23 -1.00
C LYS A 177 -71.44 -99.53 -0.63
N ARG A 178 -71.99 -98.64 -1.47
CA ARG A 178 -73.25 -97.91 -1.19
C ARG A 178 -74.51 -98.75 -1.32
N GLU A 179 -74.48 -99.91 -2.00
CA GLU A 179 -75.66 -100.76 -2.21
C GLU A 179 -76.02 -101.68 -1.02
N LYS A 180 -75.20 -101.78 0.03
CA LYS A 180 -75.47 -102.67 1.19
C LYS A 180 -75.80 -101.98 2.51
N ASN A 181 -75.82 -100.65 2.54
CA ASN A 181 -76.14 -99.92 3.77
C ASN A 181 -77.50 -99.24 3.60
N VAL A 182 -78.57 -99.88 4.08
CA VAL A 182 -79.76 -99.15 4.53
C VAL A 182 -79.27 -98.23 5.64
N VAL A 183 -79.08 -96.96 5.28
CA VAL A 183 -78.46 -95.91 6.10
C VAL A 183 -79.25 -95.78 7.41
N SER A 184 -78.69 -96.31 8.50
CA SER A 184 -79.21 -96.02 9.83
C SER A 184 -79.13 -94.50 10.06
N LYS A 185 -80.13 -93.93 10.73
CA LYS A 185 -80.19 -92.48 11.05
C LYS A 185 -78.89 -91.95 11.68
N GLU A 186 -78.12 -92.81 12.34
CA GLU A 186 -76.80 -92.55 12.93
C GLU A 186 -75.72 -92.10 11.93
N VAL A 187 -75.68 -92.64 10.71
CA VAL A 187 -74.64 -92.27 9.73
C VAL A 187 -74.81 -90.83 9.24
N LYS A 188 -76.05 -90.31 9.16
CA LYS A 188 -76.32 -88.90 8.82
C LYS A 188 -75.79 -87.94 9.88
N PHE A 189 -75.96 -88.25 11.16
CA PHE A 189 -75.41 -87.44 12.26
C PHE A 189 -73.88 -87.39 12.23
N TYR A 190 -73.22 -88.49 11.88
CA TYR A 190 -71.76 -88.53 11.78
C TYR A 190 -71.22 -87.67 10.62
N VAL A 191 -71.89 -87.68 9.46
CA VAL A 191 -71.53 -86.83 8.32
C VAL A 191 -71.74 -85.34 8.62
N GLU A 192 -72.84 -85.00 9.28
CA GLU A 192 -73.14 -83.63 9.73
C GLU A 192 -72.09 -83.13 10.72
N MET A 193 -71.74 -83.94 11.72
CA MET A 193 -70.71 -83.63 12.71
C MET A 193 -69.34 -83.39 12.05
N VAL A 194 -68.96 -84.20 11.06
CA VAL A 194 -67.70 -84.02 10.32
C VAL A 194 -67.71 -82.72 9.51
N ARG A 195 -68.82 -82.39 8.82
CA ARG A 195 -68.96 -81.10 8.10
C ARG A 195 -68.83 -79.91 9.04
N ASN A 196 -69.53 -79.94 10.17
CA ASN A 196 -69.47 -78.88 11.18
C ASN A 196 -68.07 -78.74 11.77
N MET A 197 -67.39 -79.86 12.05
CA MET A 197 -66.00 -79.84 12.51
C MET A 197 -65.06 -79.24 11.45
N THR A 198 -65.23 -79.56 10.16
CA THR A 198 -64.42 -78.98 9.08
C THR A 198 -64.68 -77.48 8.91
N GLN A 199 -65.94 -77.05 8.96
CA GLN A 199 -66.29 -75.62 8.90
C GLN A 199 -65.70 -74.86 10.09
N LEU A 200 -65.78 -75.43 11.29
CA LEU A 200 -65.17 -74.86 12.49
C LEU A 200 -63.65 -74.74 12.35
N LYS A 201 -62.97 -75.77 11.83
CA LYS A 201 -61.52 -75.73 11.57
C LYS A 201 -61.16 -74.62 10.57
N ARG A 202 -61.94 -74.44 9.50
CA ARG A 202 -61.73 -73.35 8.53
C ARG A 202 -61.95 -71.98 9.15
N ALA A 203 -63.01 -71.80 9.94
CA ALA A 203 -63.27 -70.54 10.63
C ALA A 203 -62.15 -70.20 11.64
N VAL A 204 -61.63 -71.19 12.36
CA VAL A 204 -60.49 -70.99 13.27
C VAL A 204 -59.21 -70.64 12.52
N ALA A 205 -58.93 -71.29 11.37
CA ALA A 205 -57.77 -70.96 10.53
C ALA A 205 -57.88 -69.53 9.98
N MET A 206 -59.03 -69.19 9.39
CA MET A 206 -59.31 -67.85 8.85
C MET A 206 -59.23 -66.77 9.94
N LYS A 207 -59.71 -67.06 11.15
CA LYS A 207 -59.59 -66.12 12.28
C LYS A 207 -58.13 -65.85 12.63
N ARG A 208 -57.27 -66.87 12.67
CA ARG A 208 -55.83 -66.70 12.93
C ARG A 208 -55.13 -65.91 11.84
N GLU A 209 -55.46 -66.17 10.58
CA GLU A 209 -54.93 -65.40 9.44
C GLU A 209 -55.33 -63.93 9.55
N TRP A 210 -56.58 -63.66 9.89
CA TRP A 210 -57.08 -62.29 10.05
C TRP A 210 -56.45 -61.57 11.25
N ASP A 211 -56.30 -62.26 12.38
CA ASP A 211 -55.60 -61.74 13.57
C ASP A 211 -54.12 -61.42 13.23
N SER A 212 -53.46 -62.30 12.46
CA SER A 212 -52.08 -62.11 12.00
C SER A 212 -51.94 -60.92 11.03
N ALA A 213 -52.85 -60.78 10.05
CA ALA A 213 -52.87 -59.64 9.14
C ALA A 213 -53.10 -58.32 9.89
N THR A 214 -53.93 -58.35 10.93
CA THR A 214 -54.18 -57.18 11.78
C THR A 214 -52.95 -56.80 12.61
N GLU A 215 -52.18 -57.77 13.12
CA GLU A 215 -50.91 -57.50 13.80
C GLU A 215 -49.87 -56.90 12.85
N MET A 216 -49.70 -57.46 11.65
CA MET A 216 -48.78 -56.90 10.65
C MET A 216 -49.14 -55.46 10.28
N ALA A 217 -50.43 -55.18 10.05
CA ALA A 217 -50.87 -53.82 9.75
C ALA A 217 -50.61 -52.82 10.90
N ARG A 218 -50.66 -53.27 12.16
CA ARG A 218 -50.31 -52.43 13.31
C ARG A 218 -48.81 -52.19 13.42
N GLU A 219 -48.00 -53.19 13.11
CA GLU A 219 -46.54 -53.07 13.11
C GLU A 219 -46.08 -52.11 12.00
N GLU A 220 -46.59 -52.25 10.78
CA GLU A 220 -46.34 -51.32 9.68
C GLU A 220 -46.80 -49.90 10.02
N ALA A 221 -47.99 -49.74 10.61
CA ALA A 221 -48.47 -48.42 11.04
C ALA A 221 -47.58 -47.80 12.13
N ALA A 222 -47.02 -48.61 13.04
CA ALA A 222 -46.09 -48.14 14.06
C ALA A 222 -44.75 -47.70 13.43
N ILE A 223 -44.23 -48.46 12.46
CA ILE A 223 -43.01 -48.11 11.71
C ILE A 223 -43.21 -46.81 10.93
N LEU A 224 -44.29 -46.68 10.16
CA LEU A 224 -44.58 -45.46 9.40
C LEU A 224 -44.77 -44.24 10.32
N SER A 225 -45.36 -44.43 11.50
CA SER A 225 -45.52 -43.37 12.49
C SER A 225 -44.18 -42.86 13.04
N THR A 226 -43.24 -43.76 13.34
CA THR A 226 -41.90 -43.37 13.83
C THR A 226 -41.05 -42.74 12.74
N GLU A 227 -41.13 -43.24 11.51
CA GLU A 227 -40.50 -42.63 10.33
C GLU A 227 -41.02 -41.21 10.09
N CYS A 228 -42.34 -41.02 10.15
CA CYS A 228 -42.97 -39.70 10.01
C CYS A 228 -42.53 -38.72 11.12
N ALA A 229 -42.45 -39.19 12.37
CA ALA A 229 -41.95 -38.39 13.48
C ALA A 229 -40.48 -37.97 13.28
N THR A 230 -39.65 -38.89 12.77
CA THR A 230 -38.22 -38.67 12.49
C THR A 230 -38.03 -37.67 11.35
N ALA A 231 -38.78 -37.83 10.25
CA ALA A 231 -38.76 -36.90 9.12
C ALA A 231 -39.20 -35.48 9.53
N LYS A 232 -40.24 -35.37 10.38
CA LYS A 232 -40.71 -34.08 10.91
C LYS A 232 -39.67 -33.39 11.79
N ALA A 233 -38.92 -34.15 12.60
CA ALA A 233 -37.83 -33.59 13.40
C ALA A 233 -36.69 -33.07 12.51
N ALA A 234 -36.27 -33.85 11.51
CA ALA A 234 -35.23 -33.46 10.56
C ALA A 234 -35.62 -32.20 9.75
N LEU A 235 -36.90 -32.07 9.36
CA LEU A 235 -37.38 -30.89 8.65
C LEU A 235 -37.32 -29.63 9.52
N LYS A 236 -37.71 -29.72 10.80
CA LYS A 236 -37.61 -28.61 11.75
C LYS A 236 -36.17 -28.18 12.01
N GLU A 237 -35.25 -29.14 12.08
CA GLU A 237 -33.82 -28.84 12.21
C GLU A 237 -33.30 -28.07 10.99
N ARG A 238 -33.64 -28.50 9.77
CA ARG A 238 -33.25 -27.77 8.55
C ARG A 238 -33.89 -26.39 8.46
N GLU A 239 -35.12 -26.22 8.92
CA GLU A 239 -35.76 -24.90 9.01
C GLU A 239 -35.00 -23.97 9.96
N ALA A 240 -34.57 -24.47 11.11
CA ALA A 240 -33.76 -23.70 12.06
C ALA A 240 -32.40 -23.30 11.44
N GLN A 241 -31.71 -24.24 10.77
CA GLN A 241 -30.46 -23.96 10.07
C GLN A 241 -30.63 -22.89 8.98
N LEU A 242 -31.74 -22.93 8.22
CA LEU A 242 -32.02 -21.96 7.17
C LEU A 242 -32.28 -20.57 7.76
N ARG A 243 -32.97 -20.48 8.90
CA ARG A 243 -33.18 -19.21 9.62
C ARG A 243 -31.85 -18.63 10.14
N GLU A 244 -30.96 -19.46 10.65
CA GLU A 244 -29.62 -19.04 11.07
C GLU A 244 -28.81 -18.49 9.89
N LYS A 245 -28.78 -19.23 8.77
CA LYS A 245 -28.10 -18.79 7.55
C LYS A 245 -28.67 -17.50 6.97
N LYS A 246 -29.98 -17.29 7.09
CA LYS A 246 -30.61 -16.03 6.70
C LYS A 246 -30.08 -14.85 7.52
N ILE A 247 -29.97 -15.00 8.83
CA ILE A 247 -29.43 -13.95 9.71
C ILE A 247 -27.95 -13.69 9.38
N GLU A 248 -27.14 -14.73 9.14
CA GLU A 248 -25.76 -14.57 8.69
C GLU A 248 -25.67 -13.76 7.38
N CYS A 249 -26.53 -14.04 6.40
CA CYS A 249 -26.58 -13.29 5.15
C CYS A 249 -26.96 -11.81 5.35
N GLU A 250 -27.93 -11.52 6.23
CA GLU A 250 -28.32 -10.14 6.56
C GLU A 250 -27.16 -9.36 7.21
N VAL A 251 -26.41 -10.02 8.11
CA VAL A 251 -25.21 -9.44 8.73
C VAL A 251 -24.12 -9.16 7.70
N LEU A 252 -23.86 -10.10 6.78
CA LEU A 252 -22.88 -9.91 5.71
C LEU A 252 -23.27 -8.76 4.78
N HIS A 253 -24.55 -8.64 4.43
CA HIS A 253 -25.05 -7.54 3.60
C HIS A 253 -24.88 -6.18 4.28
N LEU A 254 -25.16 -6.10 5.59
CA LEU A 254 -24.95 -4.87 6.36
C LEU A 254 -23.47 -4.49 6.45
N ASN A 255 -22.57 -5.46 6.62
CA ASN A 255 -21.13 -5.21 6.62
C ASN A 255 -20.63 -4.74 5.26
N LEU A 256 -21.12 -5.34 4.17
CA LEU A 256 -20.78 -4.91 2.82
C LEU A 256 -21.22 -3.47 2.56
N ALA A 257 -22.43 -3.08 3.01
CA ALA A 257 -22.91 -1.71 2.90
C ALA A 257 -22.05 -0.71 3.69
N LYS A 258 -21.63 -1.08 4.91
CA LYS A 258 -20.72 -0.26 5.73
C LYS A 258 -19.34 -0.06 5.09
N GLU A 259 -18.76 -1.13 4.55
CA GLU A 259 -17.47 -1.06 3.85
C GLU A 259 -17.59 -0.24 2.55
N SER A 260 -18.69 -0.38 1.81
CA SER A 260 -18.96 0.46 0.64
C SER A 260 -19.03 1.95 1.00
N GLY A 261 -19.61 2.30 2.15
CA GLY A 261 -19.62 3.68 2.64
C GLY A 261 -18.22 4.20 2.95
N ARG A 262 -17.39 3.40 3.63
CA ARG A 262 -15.98 3.72 3.92
C ARG A 262 -15.14 3.89 2.65
N CYS A 263 -15.38 3.08 1.63
CA CYS A 263 -14.73 3.24 0.33
C CYS A 263 -15.06 4.59 -0.32
N ALA A 264 -16.31 5.03 -0.28
CA ALA A 264 -16.70 6.32 -0.84
C ALA A 264 -16.04 7.51 -0.11
N GLU A 265 -15.97 7.47 1.23
CA GLU A 265 -15.26 8.49 2.03
C GLU A 265 -13.76 8.54 1.71
N LEU A 266 -13.14 7.37 1.48
CA LEU A 266 -11.75 7.27 1.08
C LEU A 266 -11.52 7.84 -0.32
N GLU A 267 -12.40 7.55 -1.28
CA GLU A 267 -12.35 8.10 -2.64
C GLU A 267 -12.46 9.63 -2.64
N GLU A 268 -13.35 10.21 -1.84
CA GLU A 268 -13.47 11.66 -1.68
C GLU A 268 -12.18 12.29 -1.13
N THR A 269 -11.61 11.66 -0.10
CA THR A 269 -10.34 12.12 0.51
C THR A 269 -9.18 12.05 -0.48
N CYS A 270 -9.06 10.95 -1.23
CA CYS A 270 -8.07 10.80 -2.29
C CYS A 270 -8.24 11.87 -3.38
N GLY A 271 -9.48 12.17 -3.79
CA GLY A 271 -9.77 13.25 -4.74
C GLY A 271 -9.26 14.61 -4.26
N GLY A 272 -9.48 14.96 -2.98
CA GLY A 272 -8.97 16.20 -2.40
C GLY A 272 -7.43 16.29 -2.37
N LEU A 273 -6.76 15.16 -2.09
CA LEU A 273 -5.29 15.06 -2.12
C LEU A 273 -4.74 15.22 -3.55
N CYS A 274 -5.39 14.63 -4.55
CA CYS A 274 -5.00 14.79 -5.96
C CYS A 274 -5.02 16.26 -6.39
N VAL A 275 -6.11 16.98 -6.09
CA VAL A 275 -6.23 18.42 -6.39
C VAL A 275 -5.15 19.25 -5.69
N SER A 276 -4.84 18.92 -4.44
CA SER A 276 -3.80 19.61 -3.67
C SER A 276 -2.40 19.40 -4.27
N ASN A 277 -2.11 18.18 -4.73
CA ASN A 277 -0.84 17.86 -5.40
C ASN A 277 -0.70 18.61 -6.73
N GLU A 278 -1.74 18.64 -7.56
CA GLU A 278 -1.76 19.44 -8.80
C GLU A 278 -1.50 20.92 -8.53
N ASN A 279 -2.08 21.48 -7.47
CA ASN A 279 -1.84 22.87 -7.07
C ASN A 279 -0.39 23.09 -6.62
N GLY A 280 0.18 22.15 -5.86
CA GLY A 280 1.59 22.16 -5.49
C GLY A 280 2.53 22.13 -6.70
N GLN A 281 2.23 21.29 -7.70
CA GLN A 281 2.96 21.22 -8.95
C GLN A 281 2.87 22.53 -9.75
N LYS A 282 1.69 23.14 -9.85
CA LYS A 282 1.49 24.46 -10.50
C LYS A 282 2.32 25.56 -9.82
N MET A 283 2.31 25.61 -8.49
CA MET A 283 3.11 26.59 -7.73
C MET A 283 4.61 26.38 -7.95
N LYS A 284 5.09 25.13 -7.98
CA LYS A 284 6.49 24.80 -8.27
C LYS A 284 6.90 25.28 -9.67
N ALA A 285 6.05 25.09 -10.68
CA ALA A 285 6.31 25.55 -12.04
C ALA A 285 6.38 27.09 -12.16
N ASP A 286 5.50 27.82 -11.46
CA ASP A 286 5.55 29.29 -11.39
C ASP A 286 6.86 29.78 -10.74
N LEU A 287 7.23 29.19 -9.60
CA LEU A 287 8.48 29.54 -8.89
C LEU A 287 9.72 29.31 -9.77
N LEU A 288 9.79 28.18 -10.47
CA LEU A 288 10.90 27.89 -11.39
C LEU A 288 10.97 28.92 -12.53
N THR A 289 9.82 29.34 -13.06
CA THR A 289 9.76 30.36 -14.11
C THR A 289 10.25 31.72 -13.60
N ARG A 290 9.87 32.10 -12.37
CA ARG A 290 10.34 33.35 -11.74
C ARG A 290 11.84 33.32 -11.45
N LEU A 291 12.35 32.19 -10.94
CA LEU A 291 13.78 32.00 -10.67
C LEU A 291 14.62 32.11 -11.94
N LYS A 292 14.15 31.51 -13.04
CA LYS A 292 14.82 31.61 -14.35
C LYS A 292 14.93 33.06 -14.81
N LYS A 293 13.84 33.83 -14.74
CA LYS A 293 13.84 35.26 -15.10
C LYS A 293 14.78 36.07 -14.21
N SER A 294 14.79 35.82 -12.89
CA SER A 294 15.71 36.54 -11.99
C SER A 294 17.18 36.22 -12.27
N ARG A 295 17.49 34.98 -12.66
CA ARG A 295 18.85 34.59 -13.08
C ARG A 295 19.28 35.37 -14.31
N GLU A 296 18.43 35.45 -15.33
CA GLU A 296 18.71 36.21 -16.56
C GLU A 296 18.99 37.70 -16.24
N VAL A 297 18.19 38.31 -15.35
CA VAL A 297 18.42 39.69 -14.90
C VAL A 297 19.75 39.83 -14.16
N TYR A 298 20.09 38.89 -13.28
CA TYR A 298 21.35 38.92 -12.55
C TYR A 298 22.56 38.81 -13.49
N ASP A 299 22.50 37.90 -14.47
CA ASP A 299 23.55 37.71 -15.47
C ASP A 299 23.79 38.99 -16.29
N ASP A 300 22.74 39.74 -16.62
CA ASP A 300 22.85 41.03 -17.30
C ASP A 300 23.49 42.12 -16.42
N VAL A 301 23.17 42.13 -15.12
CA VAL A 301 23.82 43.03 -14.15
C VAL A 301 25.30 42.70 -14.00
N VAL A 302 25.65 41.40 -13.91
CA VAL A 302 27.05 40.94 -13.84
C VAL A 302 27.81 41.35 -15.10
N LYS A 303 27.26 41.12 -16.30
CA LYS A 303 27.90 41.58 -17.55
C LYS A 303 28.11 43.10 -17.58
N LYS A 304 27.16 43.86 -17.02
CA LYS A 304 27.28 45.33 -16.94
C LYS A 304 28.38 45.75 -15.94
N SER A 305 28.49 45.08 -14.79
CA SER A 305 29.54 45.39 -13.81
C SER A 305 30.93 45.06 -14.33
N GLU A 306 31.11 43.92 -15.03
CA GLU A 306 32.36 43.55 -15.69
C GLU A 306 32.82 44.62 -16.70
N ARG A 307 31.91 45.15 -17.51
CA ARG A 307 32.21 46.26 -18.44
C ARG A 307 32.64 47.54 -17.72
N LEU A 308 32.07 47.83 -16.55
CA LEU A 308 32.45 48.99 -15.74
C LEU A 308 33.82 48.80 -15.10
N ILE A 309 34.11 47.61 -14.56
CA ILE A 309 35.40 47.26 -13.97
C ILE A 309 36.50 47.40 -15.02
N THR A 310 36.35 46.76 -16.18
CA THR A 310 37.34 46.85 -17.27
C THR A 310 37.56 48.28 -17.78
N THR A 311 36.50 49.11 -17.80
CA THR A 311 36.64 50.54 -18.16
C THR A 311 37.40 51.32 -17.09
N ARG A 312 37.15 51.04 -15.81
CA ARG A 312 37.85 51.67 -14.69
C ARG A 312 39.32 51.30 -14.67
N GLU A 313 39.64 50.01 -14.80
CA GLU A 313 41.03 49.51 -14.88
C GLU A 313 41.84 50.18 -15.99
N ARG A 314 41.22 50.46 -17.15
CA ARG A 314 41.87 51.19 -18.24
C ARG A 314 42.19 52.65 -17.85
N ARG A 315 41.31 53.32 -17.11
CA ARG A 315 41.55 54.70 -16.63
C ARG A 315 42.62 54.73 -15.55
N GLU A 316 42.60 53.78 -14.61
CA GLU A 316 43.65 53.66 -13.59
C GLU A 316 45.02 53.45 -14.25
N LYS A 317 45.12 52.55 -15.24
CA LYS A 317 46.37 52.37 -16.03
C LYS A 317 46.83 53.64 -16.74
N GLN A 318 45.91 54.44 -17.28
CA GLN A 318 46.25 55.73 -17.91
C GLN A 318 46.77 56.74 -16.89
N HIS A 319 46.14 56.83 -15.72
CA HIS A 319 46.59 57.71 -14.65
C HIS A 319 47.96 57.29 -14.08
N ASP A 320 48.22 56.00 -13.92
CA ASP A 320 49.53 55.49 -13.49
C ASP A 320 50.63 55.85 -14.51
N GLU A 321 50.32 55.76 -15.81
CA GLU A 321 51.26 56.16 -16.87
C GLU A 321 51.52 57.67 -16.88
N GLU A 322 50.49 58.50 -16.66
CA GLU A 322 50.63 59.95 -16.52
C GLU A 322 51.45 60.35 -15.29
N LEU A 323 51.21 59.70 -14.15
CA LEU A 323 51.98 59.90 -12.92
C LEU A 323 53.45 59.54 -13.13
N ALA A 324 53.75 58.39 -13.76
CA ALA A 324 55.12 58.00 -14.08
C ALA A 324 55.84 59.03 -14.97
N LYS A 325 55.14 59.61 -15.96
CA LYS A 325 55.67 60.70 -16.80
C LYS A 325 55.96 61.97 -16.00
N LEU A 326 55.08 62.33 -15.07
CA LEU A 326 55.25 63.49 -14.20
C LEU A 326 56.44 63.30 -13.25
N ASP A 327 56.57 62.13 -12.64
CA ASP A 327 57.69 61.80 -11.76
C ASP A 327 59.03 61.82 -12.50
N ALA A 328 59.08 61.32 -13.74
CA ALA A 328 60.27 61.41 -14.59
C ALA A 328 60.66 62.87 -14.90
N ARG A 329 59.68 63.76 -15.14
CA ARG A 329 59.92 65.20 -15.32
C ARG A 329 60.45 65.83 -14.05
N ARG A 330 59.83 65.56 -12.90
CA ARG A 330 60.27 66.05 -11.60
C ARG A 330 61.71 65.60 -11.29
N ALA A 331 62.05 64.34 -11.57
CA ALA A 331 63.41 63.83 -11.40
C ALA A 331 64.43 64.51 -12.35
N ALA A 332 64.02 64.89 -13.56
CA ALA A 332 64.87 65.67 -14.46
C ALA A 332 65.08 67.11 -13.95
N GLU A 333 64.03 67.77 -13.47
CA GLU A 333 64.10 69.10 -12.86
C GLU A 333 65.01 69.13 -11.64
N VAL A 334 64.92 68.12 -10.75
CA VAL A 334 65.81 67.96 -9.59
C VAL A 334 67.27 67.83 -10.02
N ARG A 335 67.58 66.98 -11.00
CA ARG A 335 68.95 66.84 -11.53
C ARG A 335 69.50 68.15 -12.10
N ILE A 336 68.69 68.91 -12.83
CA ILE A 336 69.10 70.23 -13.35
C ILE A 336 69.37 71.20 -12.20
N ALA A 337 68.51 71.22 -11.18
CA ALA A 337 68.69 72.07 -10.01
C ALA A 337 69.98 71.70 -9.22
N GLU A 338 70.25 70.42 -9.03
CA GLU A 338 71.49 69.92 -8.41
C GLU A 338 72.73 70.32 -9.22
N GLU A 339 72.70 70.20 -10.54
CA GLU A 339 73.80 70.62 -11.42
C GLU A 339 74.06 72.13 -11.32
N LEU A 340 73.00 72.94 -11.36
CA LEU A 340 73.11 74.39 -11.18
C LEU A 340 73.63 74.77 -9.81
N TRP A 341 73.19 74.07 -8.76
CA TRP A 341 73.66 74.30 -7.40
C TRP A 341 75.16 73.95 -7.26
N GLY A 342 75.61 72.86 -7.85
CA GLY A 342 77.03 72.50 -7.94
C GLY A 342 77.86 73.59 -8.62
N LYS A 343 77.39 74.10 -9.77
CA LYS A 343 78.05 75.20 -10.51
C LYS A 343 78.11 76.52 -9.72
N ILE A 344 77.18 76.78 -8.81
CA ILE A 344 77.20 77.97 -7.95
C ILE A 344 78.07 77.75 -6.71
N ALA A 345 78.12 76.53 -6.18
CA ALA A 345 78.91 76.20 -4.99
C ALA A 345 80.43 76.28 -5.27
N GLU A 346 80.91 75.81 -6.43
CA GLU A 346 82.33 75.87 -6.81
C GLU A 346 82.95 77.28 -6.79
N PRO A 347 82.37 78.31 -7.46
CA PRO A 347 82.94 79.65 -7.40
C PRO A 347 82.80 80.27 -6.02
N LYS A 348 81.76 79.91 -5.23
CA LYS A 348 81.64 80.38 -3.84
C LYS A 348 82.76 79.84 -2.95
N THR A 349 83.12 78.56 -3.06
CA THR A 349 84.23 78.01 -2.27
C THR A 349 85.58 78.60 -2.72
N ALA A 350 85.78 78.84 -4.01
CA ALA A 350 86.96 79.55 -4.52
C ALA A 350 87.01 81.02 -4.05
N GLU A 351 85.86 81.71 -4.01
CA GLU A 351 85.74 83.06 -3.48
C GLU A 351 86.05 83.09 -1.98
N GLU A 352 85.50 82.16 -1.19
CA GLU A 352 85.81 82.03 0.24
C GLU A 352 87.30 81.73 0.49
N ASP A 353 87.92 80.86 -0.30
CA ASP A 353 89.37 80.60 -0.25
C ASP A 353 90.19 81.86 -0.58
N LEU A 354 89.81 82.62 -1.60
CA LEU A 354 90.43 83.90 -1.92
C LEU A 354 90.24 84.93 -0.80
N ARG A 355 89.03 85.03 -0.23
CA ARG A 355 88.73 85.90 0.92
C ARG A 355 89.60 85.52 2.12
N SER A 356 89.75 84.24 2.42
CA SER A 356 90.63 83.74 3.48
C SER A 356 92.10 84.09 3.22
N LYS A 357 92.59 83.93 1.98
CA LYS A 357 93.95 84.33 1.58
C LYS A 357 94.21 85.83 1.71
N ILE A 358 93.26 86.67 1.32
CA ILE A 358 93.36 88.13 1.46
C ILE A 358 93.36 88.50 2.95
N ALA A 359 92.43 87.95 3.74
CA ALA A 359 92.37 88.18 5.18
C ALA A 359 93.69 87.80 5.87
N GLY A 360 94.24 86.62 5.56
CA GLY A 360 95.54 86.18 6.08
C GLY A 360 96.69 87.08 5.67
N LYS A 361 96.70 87.61 4.43
CA LYS A 361 97.70 88.61 3.99
C LYS A 361 97.58 89.93 4.75
N CYS A 362 96.37 90.47 4.88
CA CYS A 362 96.13 91.70 5.64
C CYS A 362 96.57 91.55 7.10
N GLU A 363 96.33 90.39 7.71
CA GLU A 363 96.74 90.12 9.09
C GLU A 363 98.26 90.01 9.25
N MET A 364 98.97 89.46 8.26
CA MET A 364 100.44 89.50 8.23
C MET A 364 100.99 90.91 8.02
N GLU A 365 100.40 91.71 7.13
CA GLU A 365 100.80 93.11 6.91
C GLU A 365 100.52 93.98 8.13
N PHE A 366 99.38 93.78 8.80
CA PHE A 366 99.04 94.48 10.03
C PHE A 366 100.05 94.16 11.13
N ARG A 367 100.38 92.87 11.35
CA ARG A 367 101.45 92.47 12.28
C ARG A 367 102.79 93.11 11.93
N ARG A 368 103.17 93.15 10.65
CA ARG A 368 104.41 93.81 10.21
C ARG A 368 104.40 95.32 10.47
N ALA A 369 103.27 95.98 10.26
CA ALA A 369 103.11 97.41 10.55
C ALA A 369 103.17 97.68 12.07
N GLU A 370 102.63 96.78 12.88
CA GLU A 370 102.71 96.82 14.34
C GLU A 370 104.15 96.63 14.83
N GLU A 371 104.90 95.68 14.28
CA GLU A 371 106.33 95.47 14.54
C GLU A 371 107.19 96.69 14.14
N LEU A 372 106.91 97.30 12.98
CA LEU A 372 107.59 98.51 12.53
C LEU A 372 107.26 99.70 13.44
N SER A 373 106.00 99.83 13.88
CA SER A 373 105.57 100.87 14.81
C SER A 373 106.23 100.70 16.18
N ALA A 374 106.33 99.46 16.67
CA ALA A 374 107.06 99.13 17.89
C ALA A 374 108.55 99.46 17.78
N SER A 375 109.19 99.11 16.65
CA SER A 375 110.59 99.43 16.37
C SER A 375 110.86 100.95 16.27
N LEU A 376 109.87 101.73 15.81
CA LEU A 376 109.96 103.19 15.77
C LEU A 376 109.80 103.81 17.16
N ALA A 377 108.92 103.24 17.99
CA ALA A 377 108.70 103.67 19.37
C ALA A 377 109.93 103.43 20.26
N GLU A 378 110.76 102.42 19.98
CA GLU A 378 112.04 102.18 20.68
C GLU A 378 113.17 103.16 20.28
N ARG A 379 112.98 103.98 19.23
CA ARG A 379 113.96 104.98 18.77
C ARG A 379 113.66 106.42 19.23
N VAL A 380 112.60 106.63 19.99
CA VAL A 380 112.26 107.89 20.68
C VAL A 380 112.61 107.73 22.16
#